data_AF-A0A538CWQ9-F1
#
_entry.id   AF-A0A538CWQ9-F1
#
_cell.length_a   1.000
_cell.length_b   1.000
_cell.length_c   1.000
_cell.angle_alpha   90.00
_cell.angle_beta   90.00
_cell.angle_gamma   90.00
#
_symmetry.space_group_name_H-M   'P 1'
#
loop_
_entity.id
_entity.type
_entity.pdbx_description
1 polymer ?
#
loop_
_entity_poly.entity_id
_entity_poly.type
_entity_poly.pdbx_seq_one_letter_code
_entity_poly.pdbx_strand_id
1 'polypeptide(L)'
;AGRENRLSDALMDRLRLDAVRIRGIADGLRTIAALPDPVGEVVEGRRLPNGLDVRKTLVPLGVIAVVYEARPNVTIDAAALCLKSGNAIVLHSNAVLAAVASEAASDAGLPDGAVTLVAGGGREELAELATQTGVVDLIIPRGGEGLKNALKGVATVPVIYAASGNCHVYVDASADLDSARAIILNAKTQRPGVCNAAETLLVHAEAAPAFLPGALRALHEAGVELRVDARARTFAGDVPVGDATEEDFDEEFLALVLAVAVVDSVDDAIEHVNAHGSGHSEAIVTRDTAAARAFELGVDAACVYVNASTRFTDGGEFGMGAEIGNSTQKLHARGPIGMRELCAFKYVVTGDGHIRP
;
A
#
# COMPACT_ATOMS: atom_id res chain seq x y z
N ALA A 1 -9.22 -29.17 -0.42
CA ALA A 1 -9.51 -27.96 0.38
C ALA A 1 -10.32 -26.90 -0.38
N GLY A 2 -9.72 -26.01 -1.19
CA GLY A 2 -10.45 -24.86 -1.77
C GLY A 2 -11.67 -25.22 -2.63
N ARG A 3 -11.57 -26.25 -3.48
CA ARG A 3 -12.69 -26.79 -4.27
C ARG A 3 -13.79 -27.42 -3.40
N GLU A 4 -13.41 -28.09 -2.31
CA GLU A 4 -14.35 -28.74 -1.38
C GLU A 4 -15.09 -27.70 -0.55
N ASN A 5 -14.43 -26.58 -0.20
CA ASN A 5 -14.99 -25.45 0.54
C ASN A 5 -15.74 -24.44 -0.34
N ARG A 6 -15.90 -24.72 -1.65
CA ARG A 6 -16.61 -23.86 -2.63
C ARG A 6 -16.15 -22.39 -2.59
N LEU A 7 -14.84 -22.18 -2.48
CA LEU A 7 -14.26 -20.84 -2.58
C LEU A 7 -14.58 -20.23 -3.95
N SER A 8 -14.74 -18.91 -4.01
CA SER A 8 -15.02 -18.21 -5.27
C SER A 8 -13.88 -18.42 -6.28
N ASP A 9 -14.20 -18.35 -7.57
CA ASP A 9 -13.20 -18.53 -8.64
C ASP A 9 -12.05 -17.52 -8.54
N ALA A 10 -12.32 -16.28 -8.13
CA ALA A 10 -11.30 -15.27 -7.88
C ALA A 10 -10.36 -15.66 -6.72
N LEU A 11 -10.88 -16.24 -5.64
CA LEU A 11 -10.08 -16.70 -4.51
C LEU A 11 -9.30 -17.97 -4.87
N MET A 12 -9.91 -18.87 -5.64
CA MET A 12 -9.27 -20.06 -6.18
C MET A 12 -8.12 -19.71 -7.12
N ASP A 13 -8.30 -18.69 -7.97
CA ASP A 13 -7.20 -18.20 -8.81
C ASP A 13 -6.07 -17.63 -7.96
N ARG A 14 -6.35 -16.77 -6.97
CA ARG A 14 -5.30 -16.23 -6.08
C ARG A 14 -4.50 -17.31 -5.32
N LEU A 15 -5.15 -18.42 -4.96
CA LEU A 15 -4.52 -19.57 -4.30
C LEU A 15 -3.72 -20.47 -5.23
N ARG A 16 -3.98 -20.43 -6.54
CA ARG A 16 -3.39 -21.37 -7.50
C ARG A 16 -1.89 -21.13 -7.64
N LEU A 17 -1.11 -22.20 -7.49
CA LEU A 17 0.28 -22.26 -7.89
C LEU A 17 0.41 -23.12 -9.15
N ASP A 18 1.16 -22.62 -10.12
CA ASP A 18 1.59 -23.34 -11.30
C ASP A 18 3.07 -23.05 -11.58
N ALA A 19 3.64 -23.70 -12.58
CA ALA A 19 5.06 -23.56 -12.90
C ALA A 19 5.45 -22.12 -13.27
N VAL A 20 4.54 -21.32 -13.84
CA VAL A 20 4.80 -19.93 -14.20
C VAL A 20 4.86 -19.07 -12.94
N ARG A 21 3.86 -19.22 -12.05
CA ARG A 21 3.80 -18.48 -10.78
C ARG A 21 4.95 -18.83 -9.85
N ILE A 22 5.35 -20.09 -9.78
CA ILE A 22 6.51 -20.53 -9.00
C ILE A 22 7.81 -19.89 -9.52
N ARG A 23 8.00 -19.84 -10.86
CA ARG A 23 9.13 -19.12 -11.45
C ARG A 23 9.10 -17.64 -11.10
N GLY A 24 7.92 -17.01 -11.18
CA GLY A 24 7.74 -15.60 -10.78
C GLY A 24 8.13 -15.34 -9.32
N ILE A 25 7.76 -16.22 -8.39
CA ILE A 25 8.18 -16.14 -6.98
C ILE A 25 9.71 -16.25 -6.86
N ALA A 26 10.32 -17.21 -7.55
CA ALA A 26 11.77 -17.38 -7.52
C ALA A 26 12.51 -16.17 -8.13
N ASP A 27 11.98 -15.57 -9.20
CA ASP A 27 12.54 -14.37 -9.81
C ASP A 27 12.40 -13.16 -8.89
N GLY A 28 11.25 -12.98 -8.23
CA GLY A 28 11.04 -11.96 -7.20
C GLY A 28 12.03 -12.09 -6.04
N LEU A 29 12.26 -13.31 -5.56
CA LEU A 29 13.28 -13.59 -4.53
C LEU A 29 14.69 -13.18 -4.98
N ARG A 30 15.07 -13.45 -6.24
CA ARG A 30 16.37 -13.03 -6.79
C ARG A 30 16.49 -11.52 -6.87
N THR A 31 15.41 -10.83 -7.24
CA THR A 31 15.35 -9.37 -7.25
C THR A 31 15.60 -8.83 -5.83
N ILE A 32 14.91 -9.34 -4.82
CA ILE A 32 15.09 -8.94 -3.41
C ILE A 32 16.53 -9.20 -2.95
N ALA A 33 17.08 -10.37 -3.27
CA ALA A 33 18.45 -10.73 -2.88
C ALA A 33 19.49 -9.75 -3.44
N ALA A 34 19.26 -9.22 -4.65
CA ALA A 34 20.13 -8.27 -5.33
C ALA A 34 20.01 -6.83 -4.79
N LEU A 35 18.98 -6.51 -4.00
CA LEU A 35 18.82 -5.18 -3.41
C LEU A 35 19.91 -4.90 -2.34
N PRO A 36 20.27 -3.62 -2.14
CA PRO A 36 21.19 -3.21 -1.07
C PRO A 36 20.68 -3.65 0.31
N ASP A 37 21.59 -4.06 1.18
CA ASP A 37 21.28 -4.34 2.58
C ASP A 37 21.09 -3.02 3.35
N PRO A 38 19.91 -2.76 3.96
CA PRO A 38 19.68 -1.54 4.73
C PRO A 38 20.33 -1.57 6.13
N VAL A 39 20.69 -2.74 6.65
CA VAL A 39 21.15 -2.88 8.03
C VAL A 39 22.53 -2.25 8.22
N GLY A 40 22.65 -1.38 9.22
CA GLY A 40 23.90 -0.67 9.51
C GLY A 40 24.11 0.61 8.72
N GLU A 41 23.17 1.00 7.84
CA GLU A 41 23.26 2.27 7.14
C GLU A 41 23.16 3.46 8.10
N VAL A 42 24.04 4.45 7.95
CA VAL A 42 24.00 5.71 8.68
C VAL A 42 23.10 6.69 7.93
N VAL A 43 21.92 6.98 8.47
CA VAL A 43 20.92 7.88 7.86
C VAL A 43 21.09 9.33 8.27
N GLU A 44 21.78 9.59 9.39
CA GLU A 44 22.12 10.93 9.85
C GLU A 44 23.40 10.85 10.70
N GLY A 45 24.26 11.86 10.60
CA GLY A 45 25.45 11.93 11.46
C GLY A 45 25.93 13.36 11.62
N ARG A 46 26.41 13.70 12.82
CA ARG A 46 27.02 15.00 13.12
C ARG A 46 28.00 14.92 14.28
N ARG A 47 28.99 15.79 14.25
CA ARG A 47 29.84 16.09 15.41
C ARG A 47 29.24 17.25 16.20
N LEU A 48 29.04 17.07 17.49
CA LEU A 48 28.49 18.09 18.38
C LEU A 48 29.56 19.10 18.80
N PRO A 49 29.19 20.33 19.23
CA PRO A 49 30.15 21.33 19.69
C PRO A 49 31.04 20.87 20.86
N ASN A 50 30.58 19.92 21.66
CA ASN A 50 31.36 19.36 22.76
C ASN A 50 32.34 18.26 22.33
N GLY A 51 32.37 17.89 21.04
CA GLY A 51 33.30 16.91 20.48
C GLY A 51 32.72 15.52 20.21
N LEU A 52 31.52 15.21 20.72
CA LEU A 52 30.84 13.91 20.51
C LEU A 52 30.46 13.69 19.04
N ASP A 53 30.73 12.49 18.52
CA ASP A 53 30.27 12.06 17.20
C ASP A 53 28.97 11.24 17.35
N VAL A 54 27.85 11.78 16.87
CA VAL A 54 26.53 11.15 16.95
C VAL A 54 26.11 10.67 15.57
N ARG A 55 25.74 9.38 15.45
CA ARG A 55 25.22 8.77 14.23
C ARG A 55 23.88 8.09 14.49
N LYS A 56 22.92 8.26 13.58
CA LYS A 56 21.65 7.53 13.54
C LYS A 56 21.81 6.39 12.52
N THR A 57 21.70 5.15 12.98
CA THR A 57 22.00 3.95 12.18
C THR A 57 20.79 3.03 12.12
N LEU A 58 20.49 2.47 10.94
CA LEU A 58 19.43 1.49 10.75
C LEU A 58 19.77 0.16 11.42
N VAL A 59 18.78 -0.42 12.08
CA VAL A 59 18.83 -1.75 12.69
C VAL A 59 17.53 -2.50 12.41
N PRO A 60 17.52 -3.84 12.38
CA PRO A 60 16.28 -4.60 12.23
C PRO A 60 15.27 -4.24 13.32
N LEU A 61 13.98 -4.37 13.03
CA LEU A 61 12.93 -4.26 14.06
C LEU A 61 13.06 -5.39 15.09
N GLY A 62 13.35 -6.60 14.62
CA GLY A 62 13.50 -7.80 15.45
C GLY A 62 12.71 -8.96 14.84
N VAL A 63 11.55 -9.28 15.42
CA VAL A 63 10.67 -10.37 14.98
C VAL A 63 9.40 -9.79 14.36
N ILE A 64 9.16 -10.15 13.09
CA ILE A 64 8.00 -9.68 12.33
C ILE A 64 7.05 -10.85 12.08
N ALA A 65 5.80 -10.71 12.48
CA ALA A 65 4.74 -11.66 12.19
C ALA A 65 3.93 -11.21 10.97
N VAL A 66 3.81 -12.07 9.96
CA VAL A 66 3.06 -11.79 8.73
C VAL A 66 1.89 -12.76 8.64
N VAL A 67 0.68 -12.20 8.75
CA VAL A 67 -0.58 -12.95 8.73
C VAL A 67 -1.28 -12.65 7.42
N TYR A 68 -1.60 -13.66 6.61
CA TYR A 68 -2.09 -13.40 5.26
C TYR A 68 -3.08 -14.44 4.74
N GLU A 69 -3.96 -13.98 3.85
CA GLU A 69 -5.01 -14.79 3.27
C GLU A 69 -4.81 -14.98 1.77
N ALA A 70 -5.00 -16.21 1.30
CA ALA A 70 -5.18 -16.58 -0.10
C ALA A 70 -4.13 -16.06 -1.11
N ARG A 71 -2.88 -15.85 -0.69
CA ARG A 71 -1.78 -15.40 -1.55
C ARG A 71 -0.49 -16.16 -1.25
N PRO A 72 -0.26 -17.32 -1.89
CA PRO A 72 0.91 -18.16 -1.60
C PRO A 72 2.26 -17.46 -1.82
N ASN A 73 2.35 -16.54 -2.78
CA ASN A 73 3.61 -15.82 -3.04
C ASN A 73 4.08 -14.97 -1.85
N VAL A 74 3.13 -14.43 -1.06
CA VAL A 74 3.42 -13.58 0.10
C VAL A 74 4.31 -14.30 1.11
N THR A 75 4.22 -15.63 1.22
CA THR A 75 5.07 -16.42 2.11
C THR A 75 6.56 -16.20 1.84
N ILE A 76 6.97 -16.28 0.57
CA ILE A 76 8.37 -16.18 0.17
C ILE A 76 8.80 -14.72 0.10
N ASP A 77 7.95 -13.84 -0.45
CA ASP A 77 8.26 -12.42 -0.59
C ASP A 77 8.49 -11.78 0.80
N ALA A 78 7.61 -12.08 1.77
CA ALA A 78 7.73 -11.58 3.13
C ALA A 78 8.96 -12.16 3.84
N ALA A 79 9.21 -13.46 3.73
CA ALA A 79 10.39 -14.07 4.32
C ALA A 79 11.68 -13.46 3.77
N ALA A 80 11.76 -13.27 2.44
CA ALA A 80 12.90 -12.65 1.79
C ALA A 80 13.16 -11.23 2.29
N LEU A 81 12.12 -10.38 2.34
CA LEU A 81 12.23 -9.00 2.81
C LEU A 81 12.65 -8.95 4.29
N CYS A 82 12.05 -9.77 5.15
CA CYS A 82 12.39 -9.82 6.57
C CYS A 82 13.84 -10.28 6.79
N LEU A 83 14.24 -11.42 6.19
CA LEU A 83 15.59 -11.96 6.34
C LEU A 83 16.65 -10.98 5.82
N LYS A 84 16.41 -10.37 4.65
CA LYS A 84 17.34 -9.41 4.04
C LYS A 84 17.45 -8.11 4.85
N SER A 85 16.40 -7.71 5.57
CA SER A 85 16.41 -6.58 6.52
C SER A 85 16.86 -6.98 7.93
N GLY A 86 17.36 -8.21 8.11
CA GLY A 86 17.91 -8.72 9.37
C GLY A 86 16.86 -9.08 10.42
N ASN A 87 15.59 -9.20 10.04
CA ASN A 87 14.48 -9.59 10.90
C ASN A 87 14.25 -11.11 10.85
N ALA A 88 13.91 -11.70 12.00
CA ALA A 88 13.27 -13.01 12.02
C ALA A 88 11.79 -12.86 11.61
N ILE A 89 11.21 -13.91 11.04
CA ILE A 89 9.82 -13.90 10.58
C ILE A 89 8.99 -15.04 11.17
N VAL A 90 7.78 -14.69 11.59
CA VAL A 90 6.72 -15.63 11.93
C VAL A 90 5.62 -15.57 10.86
N LEU A 91 5.32 -16.70 10.24
CA LEU A 91 4.33 -16.84 9.18
C LEU A 91 3.10 -17.57 9.73
N HIS A 92 1.90 -17.10 9.37
CA HIS A 92 0.64 -17.78 9.68
C HIS A 92 -0.19 -17.91 8.40
N SER A 93 -0.11 -19.08 7.72
CA SER A 93 -0.97 -19.54 6.60
C SER A 93 -0.37 -20.74 5.85
N ASN A 94 0.56 -20.54 4.90
CA ASN A 94 1.00 -21.58 3.96
C ASN A 94 2.17 -22.42 4.50
N ALA A 95 1.85 -23.61 5.01
CA ALA A 95 2.84 -24.49 5.62
C ALA A 95 3.93 -25.00 4.68
N VAL A 96 3.61 -25.29 3.42
CA VAL A 96 4.57 -25.90 2.49
C VAL A 96 5.65 -24.89 2.09
N LEU A 97 5.25 -23.68 1.70
CA LEU A 97 6.21 -22.64 1.31
C LEU A 97 7.02 -22.14 2.52
N ALA A 98 6.41 -22.07 3.70
CA ALA A 98 7.12 -21.70 4.92
C ALA A 98 8.19 -22.75 5.28
N ALA A 99 7.88 -24.05 5.14
CA ALA A 99 8.86 -25.11 5.35
C ALA A 99 10.04 -25.02 4.38
N VAL A 100 9.76 -24.80 3.08
CA VAL A 100 10.82 -24.60 2.07
C VAL A 100 11.69 -23.38 2.39
N ALA A 101 11.08 -22.26 2.80
CA ALA A 101 11.83 -21.06 3.17
C ALA A 101 12.69 -21.28 4.43
N SER A 102 12.16 -22.01 5.41
CA SER A 102 12.86 -22.34 6.66
C SER A 102 14.06 -23.26 6.40
N GLU A 103 13.87 -24.35 5.63
CA GLU A 103 14.95 -25.26 5.24
C GLU A 103 16.05 -24.53 4.47
N ALA A 104 15.69 -23.71 3.47
CA ALA A 104 16.65 -22.92 2.70
C ALA A 104 17.43 -21.91 3.56
N ALA A 105 16.77 -21.31 4.56
CA ALA A 105 17.41 -20.38 5.50
C ALA A 105 18.45 -21.11 6.38
N SER A 106 18.07 -22.26 6.96
CA SER A 106 18.97 -23.08 7.77
C SER A 106 20.15 -23.62 6.95
N ASP A 107 19.92 -24.10 5.72
CA ASP A 107 20.98 -24.55 4.80
C ASP A 107 21.98 -23.44 4.44
N ALA A 108 21.51 -22.18 4.39
CA ALA A 108 22.35 -21.01 4.19
C ALA A 108 23.12 -20.56 5.46
N GLY A 109 22.92 -21.24 6.59
CA GLY A 109 23.59 -20.97 7.86
C GLY A 109 22.87 -19.97 8.77
N LEU A 110 21.61 -19.64 8.50
CA LEU A 110 20.80 -18.86 9.44
C LEU A 110 20.38 -19.72 10.64
N PRO A 111 20.20 -19.12 11.83
CA PRO A 111 19.78 -19.86 13.01
C PRO A 111 18.40 -20.50 12.86
N ASP A 112 18.21 -21.66 13.48
CA ASP A 112 16.90 -22.28 13.61
C ASP A 112 15.89 -21.29 14.23
N GLY A 113 14.69 -21.22 13.65
CA GLY A 113 13.65 -20.29 14.06
C GLY A 113 13.67 -18.92 13.37
N ALA A 114 14.70 -18.60 12.56
CA ALA A 114 14.74 -17.37 11.75
C ALA A 114 13.52 -17.22 10.81
N VAL A 115 13.00 -18.35 10.33
CA VAL A 115 11.71 -18.45 9.64
C VAL A 115 10.86 -19.49 10.36
N THR A 116 9.82 -19.05 11.04
CA THR A 116 8.92 -19.90 11.83
C THR A 116 7.52 -19.86 11.25
N LEU A 117 6.86 -21.02 11.17
CA LEU A 117 5.43 -21.12 10.88
C LEU A 117 4.68 -21.38 12.17
N VAL A 118 3.70 -20.54 12.50
CA VAL A 118 2.69 -20.89 13.51
C VAL A 118 1.65 -21.77 12.81
N ALA A 119 1.64 -23.05 13.19
CA ALA A 119 0.74 -24.04 12.61
C ALA A 119 -0.62 -24.00 13.30
N GLY A 120 -1.66 -23.79 12.50
CA GLY A 120 -3.04 -23.72 12.95
C GLY A 120 -3.78 -22.58 12.24
N GLY A 121 -5.11 -22.53 12.35
CA GLY A 121 -5.96 -21.66 11.52
C GLY A 121 -7.06 -20.97 12.31
N GLY A 122 -6.96 -21.01 13.64
CA GLY A 122 -7.98 -20.49 14.54
C GLY A 122 -7.83 -18.99 14.82
N ARG A 123 -8.94 -18.34 15.17
CA ARG A 123 -8.91 -16.97 15.70
C ARG A 123 -8.14 -16.85 17.02
N GLU A 124 -8.09 -17.93 17.80
CA GLU A 124 -7.39 -17.97 19.09
C GLU A 124 -5.87 -17.81 18.93
N GLU A 125 -5.27 -18.52 17.97
CA GLU A 125 -3.83 -18.40 17.68
C GLU A 125 -3.46 -17.02 17.15
N LEU A 126 -4.31 -16.43 16.31
CA LEU A 126 -4.12 -15.06 15.83
C LEU A 126 -4.16 -14.06 16.98
N ALA A 127 -5.08 -14.25 17.94
CA ALA A 127 -5.16 -13.42 19.14
C ALA A 127 -3.94 -13.63 20.05
N GLU A 128 -3.49 -14.86 20.23
CA GLU A 128 -2.28 -15.15 20.98
C GLU A 128 -1.08 -14.45 20.34
N LEU A 129 -0.84 -14.65 19.04
CA LEU A 129 0.23 -13.98 18.29
C LEU A 129 0.14 -12.45 18.39
N ALA A 130 -1.07 -11.90 18.29
CA ALA A 130 -1.34 -10.47 18.42
C ALA A 130 -0.99 -9.88 19.79
N THR A 131 -0.86 -10.74 20.81
CA THR A 131 -0.59 -10.34 22.19
C THR A 131 0.81 -10.72 22.70
N GLN A 132 1.67 -11.30 21.84
CA GLN A 132 3.06 -11.70 22.18
C GLN A 132 4.04 -10.51 22.26
N THR A 133 3.70 -9.49 23.03
CA THR A 133 4.57 -8.35 23.30
C THR A 133 5.86 -8.80 23.99
N GLY A 134 7.01 -8.32 23.51
CA GLY A 134 8.34 -8.70 24.01
C GLY A 134 8.96 -9.91 23.30
N VAL A 135 8.19 -10.55 22.40
CA VAL A 135 8.68 -11.61 21.50
C VAL A 135 8.49 -11.21 20.04
N VAL A 136 7.32 -10.66 19.70
CA VAL A 136 7.01 -10.13 18.37
C VAL A 136 7.04 -8.60 18.43
N ASP A 137 7.80 -7.98 17.52
CA ASP A 137 7.99 -6.53 17.47
C ASP A 137 6.99 -5.84 16.53
N LEU A 138 6.51 -6.56 15.51
CA LEU A 138 5.58 -6.04 14.52
C LEU A 138 4.68 -7.12 13.92
N ILE A 139 3.40 -6.81 13.70
CA ILE A 139 2.47 -7.63 12.91
C ILE A 139 2.08 -6.90 11.62
N ILE A 140 2.09 -7.63 10.50
CA ILE A 140 1.67 -7.14 9.19
C ILE A 140 0.56 -8.04 8.65
N PRO A 141 -0.72 -7.64 8.74
CA PRO A 141 -1.81 -8.36 8.12
C PRO A 141 -1.91 -8.05 6.62
N ARG A 142 -1.97 -9.09 5.79
CA ARG A 142 -2.24 -9.04 4.34
C ARG A 142 -3.49 -9.84 4.02
N GLY A 143 -4.65 -9.21 4.12
CA GLY A 143 -5.95 -9.81 3.84
C GLY A 143 -7.04 -8.75 3.73
N GLY A 144 -8.29 -9.18 3.79
CA GLY A 144 -9.43 -8.25 3.79
C GLY A 144 -9.56 -7.45 5.09
N GLU A 145 -10.45 -6.45 5.11
CA GLU A 145 -10.72 -5.62 6.30
C GLU A 145 -11.15 -6.44 7.52
N GLY A 146 -11.85 -7.55 7.32
CA GLY A 146 -12.24 -8.46 8.40
C GLY A 146 -11.04 -9.00 9.21
N LEU A 147 -9.98 -9.44 8.53
CA LEU A 147 -8.75 -9.90 9.18
C LEU A 147 -8.05 -8.75 9.92
N LYS A 148 -7.92 -7.60 9.25
CA LYS A 148 -7.27 -6.42 9.81
C LYS A 148 -8.00 -5.96 11.07
N ASN A 149 -9.33 -5.86 11.04
CA ASN A 149 -10.15 -5.44 12.17
C ASN A 149 -10.13 -6.46 13.31
N ALA A 150 -10.13 -7.76 13.00
CA ALA A 150 -9.99 -8.80 14.03
C ALA A 150 -8.65 -8.70 14.79
N LEU A 151 -7.54 -8.48 14.08
CA LEU A 151 -6.23 -8.31 14.70
C LEU A 151 -6.13 -6.99 15.49
N LYS A 152 -6.58 -5.87 14.91
CA LYS A 152 -6.57 -4.56 15.60
C LYS A 152 -7.37 -4.58 16.91
N GLY A 153 -8.47 -5.33 16.94
CA GLY A 153 -9.32 -5.41 18.13
C GLY A 153 -8.66 -6.07 19.34
N VAL A 154 -7.58 -6.84 19.15
CA VAL A 154 -6.93 -7.62 20.21
C VAL A 154 -5.43 -7.35 20.34
N ALA A 155 -4.79 -6.75 19.35
CA ALA A 155 -3.33 -6.62 19.30
C ALA A 155 -2.78 -5.68 20.38
N THR A 156 -1.80 -6.18 21.14
CA THR A 156 -0.91 -5.37 21.98
C THR A 156 0.46 -5.20 21.34
N VAL A 157 0.81 -6.06 20.39
CA VAL A 157 1.96 -5.89 19.50
C VAL A 157 1.65 -4.79 18.47
N PRO A 158 2.60 -3.91 18.11
CA PRO A 158 2.41 -2.94 17.04
C PRO A 158 1.96 -3.58 15.73
N VAL A 159 1.01 -2.94 15.04
CA VAL A 159 0.48 -3.43 13.76
C VAL A 159 0.69 -2.38 12.69
N ILE A 160 1.30 -2.79 11.57
CA ILE A 160 1.36 -1.99 10.33
C ILE A 160 0.50 -2.66 9.28
N TYR A 161 -0.45 -1.93 8.71
CA TYR A 161 -1.40 -2.45 7.75
C TYR A 161 -1.71 -1.43 6.66
N ALA A 162 -2.06 -1.95 5.47
CA ALA A 162 -2.75 -1.16 4.46
C ALA A 162 -4.22 -1.01 4.87
N ALA A 163 -4.76 0.21 4.98
CA ALA A 163 -6.23 0.37 5.04
C ALA A 163 -6.85 0.04 3.66
N SER A 164 -8.17 0.24 3.52
CA SER A 164 -8.82 0.27 2.22
C SER A 164 -8.17 1.29 1.29
N GLY A 165 -8.42 1.16 -0.01
CA GLY A 165 -7.83 1.93 -1.09
C GLY A 165 -8.80 2.89 -1.79
N ASN A 166 -9.52 3.75 -1.06
CA ASN A 166 -10.41 4.73 -1.67
C ASN A 166 -9.59 5.93 -2.21
N CYS A 167 -9.17 5.82 -3.48
CA CYS A 167 -8.24 6.73 -4.13
C CYS A 167 -8.94 7.70 -5.09
N HIS A 168 -8.46 8.94 -5.15
CA HIS A 168 -9.03 10.00 -5.98
C HIS A 168 -8.11 10.42 -7.11
N VAL A 169 -8.71 10.84 -8.22
CA VAL A 169 -8.06 11.69 -9.22
C VAL A 169 -8.85 12.98 -9.34
N TYR A 170 -8.21 14.11 -9.06
CA TYR A 170 -8.74 15.45 -9.25
C TYR A 170 -8.23 16.06 -10.56
N VAL A 171 -9.13 16.50 -11.42
CA VAL A 171 -8.83 17.20 -12.67
C VAL A 171 -9.10 18.68 -12.48
N ASP A 172 -8.03 19.46 -12.39
CA ASP A 172 -8.05 20.89 -12.15
C ASP A 172 -8.49 21.69 -13.38
N ALA A 173 -8.90 22.96 -13.18
CA ALA A 173 -9.31 23.86 -14.27
C ALA A 173 -8.24 24.02 -15.36
N SER A 174 -6.96 24.00 -14.98
CA SER A 174 -5.83 24.21 -15.90
C SER A 174 -5.30 22.91 -16.55
N ALA A 175 -5.91 21.77 -16.26
CA ALA A 175 -5.42 20.45 -16.64
C ALA A 175 -5.17 20.31 -18.15
N ASP A 176 -4.17 19.48 -18.49
CA ASP A 176 -4.10 18.92 -19.84
C ASP A 176 -5.14 17.81 -19.99
N LEU A 177 -6.21 18.08 -20.74
CA LEU A 177 -7.38 17.20 -20.78
C LEU A 177 -7.09 15.82 -21.38
N ASP A 178 -6.15 15.74 -22.31
CA ASP A 178 -5.73 14.46 -22.89
C ASP A 178 -4.94 13.64 -21.87
N SER A 179 -3.98 14.28 -21.17
CA SER A 179 -3.25 13.67 -20.06
C SER A 179 -4.19 13.24 -18.93
N ALA A 180 -5.15 14.09 -18.54
CA ALA A 180 -6.15 13.79 -17.52
C ALA A 180 -6.97 12.55 -17.87
N ARG A 181 -7.41 12.43 -19.13
CA ARG A 181 -8.15 11.26 -19.62
C ARG A 181 -7.30 9.99 -19.57
N ALA A 182 -6.05 10.07 -20.02
CA ALA A 182 -5.14 8.93 -19.99
C ALA A 182 -4.85 8.47 -18.56
N ILE A 183 -4.66 9.42 -17.63
CA ILE A 183 -4.40 9.15 -16.22
C ILE A 183 -5.61 8.47 -15.56
N ILE A 184 -6.83 9.02 -15.67
CA ILE A 184 -8.00 8.40 -15.02
C ILE A 184 -8.33 7.02 -15.60
N LEU A 185 -8.20 6.84 -16.92
CA LEU A 185 -8.37 5.53 -17.55
C LEU A 185 -7.35 4.53 -17.01
N ASN A 186 -6.07 4.91 -16.94
CA ASN A 186 -5.05 4.03 -16.37
C ASN A 186 -5.33 3.72 -14.89
N ALA A 187 -5.64 4.75 -14.10
CA ALA A 187 -5.87 4.64 -12.67
C ALA A 187 -7.02 3.69 -12.33
N LYS A 188 -8.12 3.70 -13.10
CA LYS A 188 -9.27 2.82 -12.87
C LYS A 188 -9.15 1.45 -13.55
N THR A 189 -8.74 1.42 -14.82
CA THR A 189 -8.96 0.24 -15.68
C THR A 189 -7.79 -0.72 -15.78
N GLN A 190 -6.56 -0.30 -15.43
CA GLN A 190 -5.39 -1.16 -15.57
C GLN A 190 -5.48 -2.40 -14.67
N ARG A 191 -5.84 -2.20 -13.40
CA ARG A 191 -6.10 -3.25 -12.42
C ARG A 191 -7.17 -2.77 -11.42
N PRO A 192 -8.47 -2.95 -11.69
CA PRO A 192 -9.52 -2.45 -10.79
C PRO A 192 -9.57 -3.14 -9.43
N GLY A 193 -9.05 -4.37 -9.32
CA GLY A 193 -9.10 -5.17 -8.08
C GLY A 193 -7.94 -4.97 -7.11
N VAL A 194 -7.25 -3.82 -7.15
CA VAL A 194 -6.15 -3.47 -6.22
C VAL A 194 -6.40 -2.12 -5.56
N CYS A 195 -5.86 -1.94 -4.35
CA CYS A 195 -6.15 -0.82 -3.44
C CYS A 195 -5.58 0.56 -3.85
N ASN A 196 -4.94 0.68 -5.01
CA ASN A 196 -4.48 1.97 -5.52
C ASN A 196 -5.17 2.33 -6.86
N ALA A 197 -6.21 1.57 -7.23
CA ALA A 197 -7.08 1.95 -8.33
C ALA A 197 -7.90 3.18 -7.93
N ALA A 198 -8.12 4.12 -8.85
CA ALA A 198 -9.00 5.25 -8.58
C ALA A 198 -10.44 4.76 -8.38
N GLU A 199 -11.09 5.23 -7.31
CA GLU A 199 -12.49 4.94 -6.99
C GLU A 199 -13.38 6.18 -7.20
N THR A 200 -12.78 7.38 -7.10
CA THR A 200 -13.47 8.66 -7.32
C THR A 200 -12.71 9.57 -8.31
N LEU A 201 -13.45 10.18 -9.24
CA LEU A 201 -12.99 11.25 -10.12
C LEU A 201 -13.64 12.58 -9.71
N LEU A 202 -12.81 13.53 -9.29
CA LEU A 202 -13.23 14.91 -9.02
C LEU A 202 -12.84 15.78 -10.21
N VAL A 203 -13.75 16.63 -10.67
CA VAL A 203 -13.47 17.55 -11.79
C VAL A 203 -13.82 18.97 -11.40
N HIS A 204 -12.90 19.90 -11.63
CA HIS A 204 -13.15 21.31 -11.43
C HIS A 204 -14.28 21.79 -12.36
N ALA A 205 -15.19 22.61 -11.82
CA ALA A 205 -16.33 23.20 -12.51
C ALA A 205 -15.99 23.85 -13.87
N GLU A 206 -14.83 24.51 -13.99
CA GLU A 206 -14.40 25.16 -15.23
C GLU A 206 -13.88 24.17 -16.28
N ALA A 207 -13.28 23.05 -15.86
CA ALA A 207 -12.84 21.98 -16.76
C ALA A 207 -13.98 21.06 -17.20
N ALA A 208 -15.02 20.91 -16.37
CA ALA A 208 -16.11 19.97 -16.56
C ALA A 208 -16.77 20.02 -17.96
N PRO A 209 -17.14 21.19 -18.52
CA PRO A 209 -17.79 21.24 -19.84
C PRO A 209 -16.93 20.69 -20.99
N ALA A 210 -15.61 20.88 -20.92
CA ALA A 210 -14.69 20.43 -21.96
C ALA A 210 -14.19 19.00 -21.73
N PHE A 211 -14.12 18.56 -20.47
CA PHE A 211 -13.52 17.28 -20.09
C PHE A 211 -14.53 16.15 -19.95
N LEU A 212 -15.61 16.35 -19.17
CA LEU A 212 -16.50 15.27 -18.74
C LEU A 212 -17.19 14.53 -19.90
N PRO A 213 -17.71 15.18 -20.95
CA PRO A 213 -18.39 14.46 -22.03
C PRO A 213 -17.48 13.40 -22.69
N GLY A 214 -16.21 13.74 -22.91
CA GLY A 214 -15.24 12.82 -23.49
C GLY A 214 -14.71 11.79 -22.50
N ALA A 215 -14.51 12.18 -21.23
CA ALA A 215 -14.02 11.28 -20.19
C ALA A 215 -15.05 10.21 -19.82
N LEU A 216 -16.31 10.59 -19.59
CA LEU A 216 -17.40 9.67 -19.26
C LEU A 216 -17.62 8.64 -20.37
N ARG A 217 -17.62 9.09 -21.64
CA ARG A 217 -17.71 8.18 -22.78
C ARG A 217 -16.57 7.17 -22.81
N ALA A 218 -15.32 7.64 -22.67
CA ALA A 218 -14.15 6.76 -22.72
C ALA A 218 -14.13 5.75 -21.55
N LEU A 219 -14.54 6.16 -20.35
CA LEU A 219 -14.65 5.28 -19.19
C LEU A 219 -15.76 4.24 -19.39
N HIS A 220 -16.92 4.65 -19.90
CA HIS A 220 -18.02 3.73 -20.21
C HIS A 220 -17.63 2.71 -21.29
N GLU A 221 -16.97 3.15 -22.36
CA GLU A 221 -16.45 2.27 -23.42
C GLU A 221 -15.40 1.26 -22.89
N ALA A 222 -14.67 1.63 -21.83
CA ALA A 222 -13.76 0.74 -21.12
C ALA A 222 -14.48 -0.21 -20.13
N GLY A 223 -15.82 -0.17 -20.07
CA GLY A 223 -16.64 -1.04 -19.23
C GLY A 223 -16.83 -0.56 -17.80
N VAL A 224 -16.53 0.72 -17.51
CA VAL A 224 -16.72 1.31 -16.18
C VAL A 224 -18.19 1.68 -15.97
N GLU A 225 -18.79 1.18 -14.89
CA GLU A 225 -20.04 1.67 -14.34
C GLU A 225 -19.79 3.04 -13.69
N LEU A 226 -20.49 4.06 -14.16
CA LEU A 226 -20.30 5.44 -13.72
C LEU A 226 -21.43 5.84 -12.77
N ARG A 227 -21.07 6.26 -11.55
CA ARG A 227 -21.99 6.85 -10.57
C ARG A 227 -21.66 8.32 -10.47
N VAL A 228 -22.55 9.20 -10.89
CA VAL A 228 -22.24 10.62 -11.07
C VAL A 228 -23.11 11.49 -10.15
N ASP A 229 -22.54 12.56 -9.63
CA ASP A 229 -23.31 13.58 -8.92
C ASP A 229 -24.27 14.34 -9.88
N ALA A 230 -25.13 15.18 -9.31
CA ALA A 230 -26.10 15.95 -10.08
C ALA A 230 -25.46 16.90 -11.11
N ARG A 231 -24.25 17.41 -10.85
CA ARG A 231 -23.54 18.36 -11.73
C ARG A 231 -22.89 17.61 -12.89
N ALA A 232 -22.15 16.55 -12.62
CA ALA A 232 -21.52 15.66 -13.59
C ALA A 232 -22.55 15.02 -14.53
N ARG A 233 -23.74 14.66 -14.01
CA ARG A 233 -24.86 14.15 -14.81
C ARG A 233 -25.24 15.05 -15.98
N THR A 234 -25.16 16.38 -15.81
CA THR A 234 -25.50 17.33 -16.87
C THR A 234 -24.59 17.22 -18.11
N PHE A 235 -23.40 16.63 -17.95
CA PHE A 235 -22.41 16.42 -19.00
C PHE A 235 -22.40 15.01 -19.59
N ALA A 236 -23.23 14.09 -19.07
CA ALA A 236 -23.25 12.69 -19.51
C ALA A 236 -23.78 12.50 -20.94
N GLY A 237 -24.67 13.38 -21.40
CA GLY A 237 -25.30 13.27 -22.71
C GLY A 237 -26.07 11.95 -22.87
N ASP A 238 -25.62 11.11 -23.79
CA ASP A 238 -26.15 9.78 -24.09
C ASP A 238 -25.45 8.63 -23.34
N VAL A 239 -24.37 8.93 -22.60
CA VAL A 239 -23.62 7.94 -21.83
C VAL A 239 -24.47 7.43 -20.66
N PRO A 240 -24.68 6.11 -20.51
CA PRO A 240 -25.37 5.54 -19.37
C PRO A 240 -24.62 5.83 -18.06
N VAL A 241 -25.29 6.49 -17.11
CA VAL A 241 -24.76 6.82 -15.79
C VAL A 241 -25.82 6.53 -14.71
N GLY A 242 -25.37 6.06 -13.55
CA GLY A 242 -26.16 6.00 -12.33
C GLY A 242 -25.99 7.29 -11.51
N ASP A 243 -26.90 7.50 -10.55
CA ASP A 243 -26.76 8.59 -9.58
C ASP A 243 -25.85 8.15 -8.44
N ALA A 244 -24.83 8.94 -8.12
CA ALA A 244 -24.00 8.70 -6.94
C ALA A 244 -24.77 9.01 -5.65
N THR A 245 -24.64 8.15 -4.64
CA THR A 245 -25.06 8.44 -3.27
C THR A 245 -23.91 9.02 -2.45
N GLU A 246 -24.17 9.47 -1.22
CA GLU A 246 -23.09 9.93 -0.33
C GLU A 246 -22.12 8.78 0.01
N GLU A 247 -22.66 7.56 0.21
CA GLU A 247 -21.87 6.37 0.51
C GLU A 247 -20.95 5.96 -0.65
N ASP A 248 -21.30 6.26 -1.89
CA ASP A 248 -20.45 5.95 -3.05
C ASP A 248 -19.09 6.65 -2.99
N PHE A 249 -19.01 7.83 -2.35
CA PHE A 249 -17.75 8.55 -2.22
C PHE A 249 -16.84 7.96 -1.14
N ASP A 250 -17.38 7.20 -0.19
CA ASP A 250 -16.63 6.52 0.89
C ASP A 250 -16.24 5.07 0.53
N GLU A 251 -16.75 4.52 -0.57
CA GLU A 251 -16.66 3.10 -0.91
C GLU A 251 -15.43 2.75 -1.75
N GLU A 252 -14.74 1.66 -1.38
CA GLU A 252 -13.71 1.04 -2.21
C GLU A 252 -14.33 -0.07 -3.07
N PHE A 253 -14.69 0.25 -4.32
CA PHE A 253 -15.43 -0.69 -5.17
C PHE A 253 -14.63 -1.94 -5.57
N LEU A 254 -13.30 -1.83 -5.75
CA LEU A 254 -12.43 -2.90 -6.26
C LEU A 254 -12.93 -3.54 -7.57
N ALA A 255 -13.64 -2.74 -8.37
CA ALA A 255 -14.33 -3.15 -9.59
C ALA A 255 -14.23 -2.05 -10.65
N LEU A 256 -14.75 -2.33 -11.86
CA LEU A 256 -14.94 -1.30 -12.88
C LEU A 256 -16.17 -0.44 -12.53
N VAL A 257 -16.12 0.22 -11.38
CA VAL A 257 -17.08 1.21 -10.89
C VAL A 257 -16.29 2.46 -10.50
N LEU A 258 -16.81 3.64 -10.81
CA LEU A 258 -16.17 4.92 -10.50
C LEU A 258 -17.23 5.96 -10.12
N ALA A 259 -17.06 6.59 -8.96
CA ALA A 259 -17.83 7.76 -8.55
C ALA A 259 -17.27 9.03 -9.24
N VAL A 260 -18.13 9.96 -9.66
CA VAL A 260 -17.72 11.19 -10.34
C VAL A 260 -18.45 12.39 -9.76
N ALA A 261 -17.71 13.40 -9.33
CA ALA A 261 -18.27 14.65 -8.80
C ALA A 261 -17.62 15.89 -9.43
N VAL A 262 -18.36 17.00 -9.43
CA VAL A 262 -17.86 18.32 -9.83
C VAL A 262 -17.66 19.20 -8.60
N VAL A 263 -16.44 19.71 -8.44
CA VAL A 263 -16.02 20.60 -7.35
C VAL A 263 -15.68 22.00 -7.87
N ASP A 264 -15.74 23.02 -7.04
CA ASP A 264 -15.59 24.42 -7.47
C ASP A 264 -14.15 24.93 -7.43
N SER A 265 -13.26 24.26 -6.68
CA SER A 265 -11.88 24.67 -6.50
C SER A 265 -10.96 23.50 -6.08
N VAL A 266 -9.66 23.76 -6.07
CA VAL A 266 -8.67 22.84 -5.49
C VAL A 266 -8.87 22.64 -3.98
N ASP A 267 -9.34 23.67 -3.27
CA ASP A 267 -9.60 23.58 -1.83
C ASP A 267 -10.78 22.63 -1.56
N ASP A 268 -11.87 22.72 -2.34
CA ASP A 268 -12.99 21.78 -2.25
C ASP A 268 -12.55 20.34 -2.58
N ALA A 269 -11.64 20.18 -3.57
CA ALA A 269 -11.08 18.88 -3.90
C ALA A 269 -10.27 18.30 -2.74
N ILE A 270 -9.43 19.11 -2.09
CA ILE A 270 -8.64 18.72 -0.91
C ILE A 270 -9.57 18.34 0.25
N GLU A 271 -10.60 19.14 0.51
CA GLU A 271 -11.59 18.85 1.56
C GLU A 271 -12.32 17.53 1.30
N HIS A 272 -12.77 17.29 0.06
CA HIS A 272 -13.41 16.03 -0.33
C HIS A 272 -12.48 14.84 -0.15
N VAL A 273 -11.24 14.91 -0.67
CA VAL A 273 -10.25 13.84 -0.56
C VAL A 273 -9.94 13.51 0.90
N ASN A 274 -9.77 14.51 1.75
CA ASN A 274 -9.47 14.29 3.17
C ASN A 274 -10.69 13.78 3.96
N ALA A 275 -11.92 14.07 3.51
CA ALA A 275 -13.14 13.59 4.15
C ALA A 275 -13.46 12.13 3.79
N HIS A 276 -13.26 11.76 2.53
CA HIS A 276 -13.73 10.49 1.96
C HIS A 276 -12.60 9.50 1.64
N GLY A 277 -11.41 9.99 1.34
CA GLY A 277 -10.26 9.17 1.00
C GLY A 277 -9.74 8.34 2.17
N SER A 278 -9.14 7.20 1.86
CA SER A 278 -8.55 6.32 2.88
C SER A 278 -7.11 6.70 3.26
N GLY A 279 -6.61 7.82 2.72
CA GLY A 279 -5.24 8.28 2.88
C GLY A 279 -4.22 7.39 2.16
N HIS A 280 -4.62 6.70 1.09
CA HIS A 280 -3.78 5.77 0.33
C HIS A 280 -3.05 6.47 -0.81
N SER A 281 -3.76 6.92 -1.85
CA SER A 281 -3.14 7.46 -3.05
C SER A 281 -4.06 8.44 -3.75
N GLU A 282 -3.62 9.68 -3.86
CA GLU A 282 -4.45 10.76 -4.36
C GLU A 282 -3.69 11.52 -5.44
N ALA A 283 -4.35 11.84 -6.55
CA ALA A 283 -3.70 12.51 -7.68
C ALA A 283 -4.41 13.81 -8.05
N ILE A 284 -3.63 14.82 -8.41
CA ILE A 284 -4.09 16.02 -9.12
C ILE A 284 -3.53 16.01 -10.55
N VAL A 285 -4.34 16.40 -11.53
CA VAL A 285 -3.91 16.69 -12.89
C VAL A 285 -4.11 18.18 -13.14
N THR A 286 -3.02 18.92 -13.34
CA THR A 286 -3.02 20.39 -13.43
C THR A 286 -1.79 20.91 -14.19
N ARG A 287 -1.90 22.09 -14.81
CA ARG A 287 -0.74 22.88 -15.29
C ARG A 287 -0.39 24.03 -14.33
N ASP A 288 -1.25 24.30 -13.35
CA ASP A 288 -1.03 25.34 -12.36
C ASP A 288 -0.15 24.81 -11.22
N THR A 289 1.03 25.40 -11.11
CA THR A 289 1.97 25.12 -10.02
C THR A 289 1.43 25.45 -8.63
N ALA A 290 0.55 26.45 -8.52
CA ALA A 290 -0.06 26.83 -7.24
C ALA A 290 -1.08 25.79 -6.80
N ALA A 291 -1.95 25.34 -7.70
CA ALA A 291 -2.90 24.25 -7.44
C ALA A 291 -2.18 22.93 -7.11
N ALA A 292 -1.14 22.57 -7.87
CA ALA A 292 -0.32 21.39 -7.57
C ALA A 292 0.27 21.47 -6.16
N ARG A 293 0.84 22.62 -5.79
CA ARG A 293 1.45 22.82 -4.48
C ARG A 293 0.41 22.81 -3.35
N ALA A 294 -0.77 23.39 -3.57
CA ALA A 294 -1.86 23.36 -2.61
C ALA A 294 -2.30 21.92 -2.34
N PHE A 295 -2.47 21.11 -3.40
CA PHE A 295 -2.86 19.71 -3.28
C PHE A 295 -1.81 18.86 -2.56
N GLU A 296 -0.53 18.98 -2.92
CA GLU A 296 0.59 18.29 -2.24
C GLU A 296 0.65 18.56 -0.74
N LEU A 297 0.33 19.78 -0.32
CA LEU A 297 0.39 20.20 1.08
C LEU A 297 -0.91 19.93 1.84
N GLY A 298 -2.04 20.00 1.14
CA GLY A 298 -3.37 19.92 1.72
C GLY A 298 -3.87 18.48 1.87
N VAL A 299 -3.47 17.57 0.97
CA VAL A 299 -3.92 16.17 1.00
C VAL A 299 -3.06 15.34 1.96
N ASP A 300 -3.72 14.71 2.93
CA ASP A 300 -3.06 13.87 3.93
C ASP A 300 -3.13 12.38 3.56
N ALA A 301 -2.42 12.00 2.50
CA ALA A 301 -2.32 10.62 2.04
C ALA A 301 -0.90 10.06 2.11
N ALA A 302 -0.78 8.74 1.96
CA ALA A 302 0.50 8.06 1.90
C ALA A 302 1.28 8.40 0.64
N CYS A 303 0.58 8.58 -0.49
CA CYS A 303 1.18 9.02 -1.75
C CYS A 303 0.30 10.09 -2.39
N VAL A 304 0.90 11.24 -2.72
CA VAL A 304 0.23 12.34 -3.43
C VAL A 304 0.93 12.54 -4.77
N TYR A 305 0.16 12.54 -5.86
CA TYR A 305 0.67 12.58 -7.23
C TYR A 305 0.27 13.87 -7.93
N VAL A 306 1.19 14.41 -8.73
CA VAL A 306 0.91 15.51 -9.66
C VAL A 306 1.14 14.98 -11.08
N ASN A 307 0.10 15.03 -11.91
CA ASN A 307 0.12 14.59 -13.30
C ASN A 307 0.59 13.14 -13.50
N ALA A 308 0.26 12.25 -12.55
CA ALA A 308 0.59 10.83 -12.58
C ALA A 308 -0.57 9.98 -12.04
N SER A 309 -0.60 8.72 -12.46
CA SER A 309 -1.61 7.74 -12.03
C SER A 309 -1.36 7.26 -10.61
N THR A 310 -2.44 7.06 -9.83
CA THR A 310 -2.38 6.44 -8.49
C THR A 310 -1.85 5.01 -8.53
N ARG A 311 -1.88 4.36 -9.71
CA ARG A 311 -1.35 3.00 -9.93
C ARG A 311 0.15 2.87 -9.68
N PHE A 312 0.88 3.98 -9.66
CA PHE A 312 2.30 3.99 -9.32
C PHE A 312 2.59 3.75 -7.83
N THR A 313 1.58 3.70 -6.94
CA THR A 313 1.79 3.34 -5.53
C THR A 313 2.09 1.85 -5.42
N ASP A 314 3.35 1.52 -5.66
CA ASP A 314 3.91 0.17 -5.67
C ASP A 314 5.42 0.29 -5.42
N GLY A 315 5.96 -0.50 -4.48
CA GLY A 315 7.37 -0.45 -4.13
C GLY A 315 8.32 -0.75 -5.30
N GLY A 316 7.90 -1.56 -6.28
CA GLY A 316 8.66 -1.78 -7.50
C GLY A 316 8.75 -0.52 -8.35
N GLU A 317 7.62 0.15 -8.57
CA GLU A 317 7.54 1.41 -9.32
C GLU A 317 8.27 2.56 -8.61
N PHE A 318 8.33 2.54 -7.28
CA PHE A 318 9.07 3.51 -6.46
C PHE A 318 10.58 3.25 -6.41
N GLY A 319 11.08 2.23 -7.11
CA GLY A 319 12.51 1.87 -7.11
C GLY A 319 12.98 1.20 -5.82
N MET A 320 12.07 0.76 -4.96
CA MET A 320 12.36 -0.01 -3.75
C MET A 320 12.59 -1.49 -4.07
N GLY A 321 12.24 -1.91 -5.30
CA GLY A 321 12.41 -3.26 -5.84
C GLY A 321 11.34 -4.24 -5.40
N ALA A 322 10.96 -4.21 -4.11
CA ALA A 322 9.88 -5.02 -3.57
C ALA A 322 9.23 -4.35 -2.36
N GLU A 323 7.98 -4.73 -2.07
CA GLU A 323 7.23 -4.27 -0.90
C GLU A 323 6.52 -5.44 -0.19
N ILE A 324 6.31 -5.30 1.11
CA ILE A 324 5.45 -6.20 1.89
C ILE A 324 4.02 -5.70 1.99
N GLY A 325 3.72 -4.49 1.51
CA GLY A 325 2.39 -3.88 1.56
C GLY A 325 2.48 -2.35 1.53
N ASN A 326 1.33 -1.68 1.62
CA ASN A 326 1.22 -0.24 1.48
C ASN A 326 0.54 0.36 2.73
N SER A 327 1.31 0.92 3.66
CA SER A 327 0.76 1.48 4.91
C SER A 327 0.07 2.82 4.67
N THR A 328 -1.14 2.99 5.20
CA THR A 328 -1.81 4.31 5.25
C THR A 328 -1.62 5.01 6.60
N GLN A 329 -1.06 4.30 7.59
CA GLN A 329 -0.83 4.83 8.94
C GLN A 329 0.29 5.88 8.94
N LYS A 330 0.18 6.87 9.83
CA LYS A 330 1.16 7.95 9.94
C LYS A 330 2.45 7.55 10.67
N LEU A 331 2.36 6.58 11.59
CA LEU A 331 3.48 6.21 12.45
C LEU A 331 4.38 5.18 11.75
N HIS A 332 5.69 5.33 11.95
CA HIS A 332 6.76 4.45 11.45
C HIS A 332 6.96 4.44 9.94
N ALA A 333 6.06 3.81 9.18
CA ALA A 333 6.15 3.67 7.74
C ALA A 333 4.80 4.00 7.10
N ARG A 334 4.82 4.84 6.08
CA ARG A 334 3.63 5.31 5.33
C ARG A 334 3.94 5.24 3.83
N GLY A 335 3.05 4.63 3.06
CA GLY A 335 3.29 4.24 1.67
C GLY A 335 3.79 2.80 1.55
N PRO A 336 4.40 2.44 0.40
CA PRO A 336 5.04 1.14 0.22
C PRO A 336 6.02 0.81 1.35
N ILE A 337 5.93 -0.40 1.89
CA ILE A 337 6.77 -0.89 2.98
C ILE A 337 7.85 -1.79 2.36
N GLY A 338 9.03 -1.23 2.10
CA GLY A 338 10.19 -1.99 1.65
C GLY A 338 11.10 -2.39 2.81
N MET A 339 12.32 -2.82 2.50
CA MET A 339 13.25 -3.33 3.50
C MET A 339 13.68 -2.29 4.54
N ARG A 340 13.81 -1.02 4.15
CA ARG A 340 14.15 0.07 5.08
C ARG A 340 13.05 0.32 6.09
N GLU A 341 11.80 0.18 5.66
CA GLU A 341 10.61 0.34 6.50
C GLU A 341 10.43 -0.85 7.46
N LEU A 342 11.17 -1.96 7.25
CA LEU A 342 11.31 -3.07 8.21
C LEU A 342 12.49 -2.89 9.18
N CYS A 343 13.07 -1.68 9.24
CA CYS A 343 14.13 -1.32 10.17
C CYS A 343 13.68 -0.22 11.13
N ALA A 344 14.23 -0.23 12.35
CA ALA A 344 14.25 0.92 13.25
C ALA A 344 15.57 1.69 13.11
N PHE A 345 15.76 2.72 13.93
CA PHE A 345 17.03 3.41 14.07
C PHE A 345 17.52 3.38 15.52
N LYS A 346 18.84 3.31 15.69
CA LYS A 346 19.51 3.57 16.97
C LYS A 346 20.51 4.71 16.84
N TYR A 347 20.78 5.39 17.95
CA TYR A 347 21.86 6.36 18.02
C TYR A 347 23.14 5.68 18.49
N VAL A 348 24.20 5.82 17.71
CA VAL A 348 25.56 5.41 18.05
C VAL A 348 26.35 6.68 18.35
N VAL A 349 26.76 6.83 19.60
CA VAL A 349 27.51 8.00 20.08
C VAL A 349 28.93 7.58 20.40
N THR A 350 29.89 8.18 19.72
CA THR A 350 31.33 7.98 19.98
C THR A 350 31.88 9.21 20.67
N GLY A 351 32.57 8.99 21.77
CA GLY A 351 33.23 10.03 22.53
C GLY A 351 34.59 9.56 23.01
N ASP A 352 35.37 10.50 23.53
CA ASP A 352 36.69 10.27 24.10
C ASP A 352 36.67 10.70 25.56
N GLY A 353 36.01 9.92 26.41
CA GLY A 353 35.86 10.23 27.85
C GLY A 353 34.94 11.42 28.19
N HIS A 354 33.98 11.75 27.33
CA HIS A 354 33.06 12.87 27.57
C HIS A 354 32.14 12.58 28.76
N ILE A 355 31.95 13.58 29.63
CA ILE A 355 31.02 13.54 30.77
C ILE A 355 29.96 14.63 30.66
N ARG A 356 28.78 14.39 31.23
CA ARG A 356 27.75 15.41 31.47
C ARG A 356 27.77 15.76 32.96
N PRO A 357 28.14 16.99 33.34
CA PRO A 357 28.22 17.40 34.74
C PRO A 357 26.84 17.51 35.41
#